data_AF-A0A091STV2-F1
#
_entry.id   AF-A0A091STV2-F1
#
_cell.length_a   1.000
_cell.length_b   1.000
_cell.length_c   1.000
_cell.angle_alpha   90.00
_cell.angle_beta   90.00
_cell.angle_gamma   90.00
#
_symmetry.space_group_name_H-M   'P 1'
#
loop_
_entity.id
_entity.type
_entity.pdbx_description
1 polymer ?
#
loop_
_entity_poly.entity_id
_entity_poly.type
_entity_poly.pdbx_seq_one_letter_code
_entity_poly.pdbx_strand_id
1 'polypeptide(L)'
;DAIPEHNEFLFPEYEILIAPEEPESPADSSIDPDDEQGAVDTSEDLEEQKELGATGSAGEAFQALDEETLEAMAKHETEEDKIFQMFQEQIAAEPEQIIRYCRGGEGPIWVSGDNIPEEKDIPNCLCGAKRIFEFQIMPQLLNHLQVDSLGESIDWGTLVVYTCADNCGEGNKYLEEVIWKQDFSAGS
;
A
#
# COMPACT_ATOMS: atom_id res chain seq x y z
N ASP A 1 -6.87 -39.13 24.14
CA ASP A 1 -7.42 -38.49 22.94
C ASP A 1 -6.27 -37.94 22.12
N ALA A 2 -6.23 -38.21 20.82
CA ALA A 2 -5.19 -37.69 19.94
C ALA A 2 -5.57 -36.26 19.52
N ILE A 3 -4.65 -35.32 19.70
CA ILE A 3 -4.74 -33.99 19.09
C ILE A 3 -4.59 -34.20 17.58
N PRO A 4 -5.44 -33.62 16.72
CA PRO A 4 -5.21 -33.66 15.28
C PRO A 4 -3.95 -32.84 14.97
N GLU A 5 -2.83 -33.51 14.67
CA GLU A 5 -1.53 -32.84 14.49
C GLU A 5 -1.43 -32.00 13.21
N HIS A 6 -2.41 -32.08 12.31
CA HIS A 6 -2.55 -31.15 11.19
C HIS A 6 -4.02 -30.75 10.99
N ASN A 7 -4.27 -29.45 11.12
CA ASN A 7 -5.42 -28.76 10.55
C ASN A 7 -4.89 -27.99 9.34
N GLU A 8 -5.48 -28.18 8.15
CA GLU A 8 -4.96 -27.66 6.88
C GLU A 8 -4.92 -26.12 6.81
N PHE A 9 -5.58 -25.44 7.74
CA PHE A 9 -5.69 -23.98 7.81
C PHE A 9 -4.91 -23.34 8.99
N LEU A 10 -3.93 -24.02 9.58
CA LEU A 10 -3.06 -23.43 10.60
C LEU A 10 -1.81 -22.79 9.98
N PHE A 11 -1.72 -21.47 10.13
CA PHE A 11 -0.51 -20.69 9.83
C PHE A 11 0.52 -20.82 10.97
N PRO A 12 1.80 -20.49 10.72
CA PRO A 12 2.80 -20.45 11.78
C PRO A 12 2.43 -19.40 12.85
N GLU A 13 2.67 -19.73 14.13
CA GLU A 13 2.39 -18.85 15.25
C GLU A 13 3.57 -17.89 15.51
N TYR A 14 3.27 -16.60 15.67
CA TYR A 14 4.25 -15.54 15.94
C TYR A 14 3.80 -14.66 17.12
N GLU A 15 4.76 -14.12 17.87
CA GLU A 15 4.51 -13.08 18.88
C GLU A 15 4.52 -11.71 18.21
N ILE A 16 3.49 -10.89 18.48
CA ILE A 16 3.39 -9.53 17.96
C ILE A 16 4.10 -8.59 18.94
N LEU A 17 5.21 -7.99 18.49
CA LEU A 17 5.88 -6.93 19.23
C LEU A 17 5.12 -5.60 19.02
N ILE A 18 4.80 -4.92 20.12
CA ILE A 18 4.04 -3.66 20.10
C ILE A 18 4.99 -2.51 20.47
N ALA A 19 5.19 -1.60 19.52
CA ALA A 19 5.89 -0.33 19.71
C ALA A 19 4.94 0.85 19.41
N PRO A 20 5.13 2.03 20.03
CA PRO A 20 4.45 3.24 19.60
C PRO A 20 4.99 3.70 18.24
N GLU A 21 4.13 4.30 17.43
CA GLU A 21 4.50 4.99 16.19
C GLU A 21 5.27 6.28 16.56
N GLU A 22 6.58 6.34 16.27
CA GLU A 22 7.36 7.57 16.45
C GLU A 22 7.16 8.48 15.22
N PRO A 23 6.68 9.73 15.39
CA PRO A 23 6.49 10.63 14.26
C PRO A 23 7.84 11.09 13.71
N GLU A 24 8.06 10.91 12.40
CA GLU A 24 9.26 11.44 11.75
C GLU A 24 9.31 12.96 11.91
N SER A 25 10.37 13.45 12.56
CA SER A 25 10.62 14.89 12.65
C SER A 25 11.09 15.40 11.28
N PRO A 26 10.49 16.46 10.70
CA PRO A 26 10.90 17.01 9.42
C PRO A 26 12.23 17.77 9.55
N ALA A 27 13.34 17.02 9.57
CA ALA A 27 14.68 17.54 9.78
C ALA A 27 15.79 16.60 9.26
N ASP A 28 15.90 16.41 7.94
CA ASP A 28 17.20 16.55 7.23
C ASP A 28 17.06 16.69 5.69
N SER A 29 16.33 17.72 5.23
CA SER A 29 16.26 18.09 3.80
C SER A 29 16.67 19.55 3.55
N SER A 30 17.65 20.04 4.30
CA SER A 30 18.37 21.27 3.95
C SER A 30 19.39 21.00 2.85
N ILE A 31 18.91 20.92 1.61
CA ILE A 31 19.76 21.14 0.43
C ILE A 31 19.95 22.65 0.32
N ASP A 32 21.09 23.15 0.80
CA ASP A 32 21.47 24.55 0.64
C ASP A 32 21.70 24.86 -0.87
N PRO A 33 21.02 25.86 -1.46
CA PRO A 33 21.06 26.13 -2.90
C PRO A 33 22.26 27.00 -3.35
N ASP A 34 23.30 27.17 -2.53
CA ASP A 34 24.34 28.20 -2.67
C ASP A 34 25.78 27.65 -2.89
N ASP A 35 25.96 26.39 -3.31
CA ASP A 35 27.28 25.83 -3.66
C ASP A 35 27.51 25.69 -5.19
N GLU A 36 27.49 26.84 -5.87
CA GLU A 36 27.95 27.01 -7.26
C GLU A 36 29.31 27.75 -7.27
N GLN A 37 30.43 27.02 -7.29
CA GLN A 37 31.50 27.17 -8.30
C GLN A 37 32.77 26.35 -7.96
N GLY A 38 33.18 25.45 -8.85
CA GLY A 38 34.41 24.67 -8.70
C GLY A 38 34.86 23.97 -9.98
N ALA A 39 35.15 24.74 -11.04
CA ALA A 39 35.47 24.18 -12.36
C ALA A 39 36.77 23.36 -12.40
N VAL A 40 36.72 22.18 -13.04
CA VAL A 40 37.87 21.64 -13.78
C VAL A 40 37.42 20.99 -15.09
N ASP A 41 38.21 21.25 -16.12
CA ASP A 41 38.02 20.93 -17.53
C ASP A 41 38.63 19.56 -17.89
N THR A 42 37.91 18.72 -18.64
CA THR A 42 38.48 17.70 -19.54
C THR A 42 37.52 17.42 -20.70
N SER A 43 37.84 17.97 -21.86
CA SER A 43 37.38 17.49 -23.17
C SER A 43 37.89 16.07 -23.47
N GLU A 44 37.09 15.24 -24.14
CA GLU A 44 37.51 14.51 -25.36
C GLU A 44 36.29 13.93 -26.11
N ASP A 45 36.40 13.87 -27.44
CA ASP A 45 35.34 13.65 -28.42
C ASP A 45 34.70 12.24 -28.42
N LEU A 46 33.51 12.13 -29.04
CA LEU A 46 33.35 11.37 -30.30
C LEU A 46 31.94 11.58 -30.91
N GLU A 47 31.88 12.22 -32.08
CA GLU A 47 30.68 12.35 -32.92
C GLU A 47 30.43 11.10 -33.81
N GLU A 48 29.32 11.15 -34.56
CA GLU A 48 28.96 10.30 -35.72
C GLU A 48 28.49 8.85 -35.47
N GLN A 49 27.16 8.64 -35.63
CA GLN A 49 26.67 8.05 -36.89
C GLN A 49 25.16 8.26 -37.12
N LYS A 50 24.84 8.81 -38.29
CA LYS A 50 23.49 8.89 -38.89
C LYS A 50 23.64 8.65 -40.41
N GLU A 51 22.57 8.20 -41.09
CA GLU A 51 22.49 7.79 -42.53
C GLU A 51 22.92 6.32 -42.79
N LEU A 52 22.27 5.43 -43.57
CA LEU A 52 20.99 5.28 -44.31
C LEU A 52 20.61 3.75 -44.30
N GLY A 53 19.42 3.23 -44.67
CA GLY A 53 18.13 3.83 -45.07
C GLY A 53 17.30 2.95 -46.04
N ALA A 54 15.96 3.15 -46.05
CA ALA A 54 14.97 2.83 -47.10
C ALA A 54 14.28 1.43 -47.24
N THR A 55 12.93 1.53 -47.42
CA THR A 55 11.94 0.63 -48.07
C THR A 55 11.22 -0.47 -47.26
N GLY A 56 9.87 -0.40 -47.27
CA GLY A 56 8.97 -1.44 -46.75
C GLY A 56 7.62 -0.89 -46.26
N SER A 57 6.61 -0.79 -47.13
CA SER A 57 5.29 -0.21 -46.81
C SER A 57 4.20 -1.28 -46.63
N ALA A 58 3.63 -1.42 -45.43
CA ALA A 58 2.22 -1.77 -45.16
C ALA A 58 1.92 -1.82 -43.64
N GLY A 59 0.74 -1.35 -43.20
CA GLY A 59 0.11 -1.84 -41.96
C GLY A 59 0.20 -0.97 -40.69
N GLU A 60 -0.51 0.16 -40.69
CA GLU A 60 -1.39 0.63 -39.59
C GLU A 60 -0.87 0.71 -38.12
N ALA A 61 -0.68 1.96 -37.68
CA ALA A 61 -1.02 2.45 -36.34
C ALA A 61 -0.26 1.93 -35.09
N PHE A 62 1.08 1.91 -35.15
CA PHE A 62 1.87 2.36 -33.99
C PHE A 62 2.37 3.79 -34.28
N GLN A 63 1.78 4.78 -33.61
CA GLN A 63 2.48 6.05 -33.44
C GLN A 63 3.66 5.77 -32.51
N ALA A 64 4.88 5.87 -33.05
CA ALA A 64 6.04 6.06 -32.21
C ALA A 64 5.88 7.43 -31.55
N LEU A 65 5.30 7.44 -30.34
CA LEU A 65 5.32 8.58 -29.45
C LEU A 65 6.79 8.94 -29.25
N ASP A 66 7.12 10.23 -29.35
CA ASP A 66 8.47 10.68 -29.00
C ASP A 66 8.75 10.39 -27.52
N GLU A 67 10.04 10.19 -27.21
CA GLU A 67 10.48 9.81 -25.87
C GLU A 67 10.13 10.87 -24.82
N GLU A 68 10.08 12.14 -25.22
CA GLU A 68 9.60 13.27 -24.42
C GLU A 68 8.11 13.14 -24.05
N THR A 69 7.25 12.71 -24.99
CA THR A 69 5.83 12.44 -24.72
C THR A 69 5.63 11.19 -23.85
N LEU A 70 6.44 10.15 -24.05
CA LEU A 70 6.42 8.96 -23.20
C LEU A 70 6.87 9.28 -21.76
N GLU A 71 7.93 10.08 -21.60
CA GLU A 71 8.36 10.61 -20.31
C GLU A 71 7.31 11.52 -19.67
N ALA A 72 6.65 12.39 -20.45
CA ALA A 72 5.60 13.27 -19.94
C ALA A 72 4.38 12.46 -19.47
N MET A 73 3.99 11.42 -20.21
CA MET A 73 2.94 10.48 -19.78
C MET A 73 3.35 9.68 -18.54
N ALA A 74 4.62 9.26 -18.42
CA ALA A 74 5.14 8.59 -17.23
C ALA A 74 5.28 9.53 -16.01
N LYS A 75 5.38 10.84 -16.23
CA LYS A 75 5.40 11.88 -15.18
C LYS A 75 4.01 12.39 -14.78
N HIS A 76 2.94 11.93 -15.44
CA HIS A 76 1.58 12.28 -15.05
C HIS A 76 1.11 11.40 -13.88
N GLU A 77 1.46 11.81 -12.66
CA GLU A 77 0.91 11.26 -11.42
C GLU A 77 -0.62 11.22 -11.47
N THR A 78 -1.18 10.01 -11.38
CA THR A 78 -2.61 9.79 -11.18
C THR A 78 -2.99 10.02 -9.72
N GLU A 79 -4.29 10.08 -9.42
CA GLU A 79 -4.74 10.11 -8.03
C GLU A 79 -4.50 8.76 -7.31
N GLU A 80 -4.41 7.65 -8.07
CA GLU A 80 -4.04 6.33 -7.54
C GLU A 80 -2.56 6.32 -7.10
N ASP A 81 -1.65 6.85 -7.92
CA ASP A 81 -0.23 6.97 -7.58
C ASP A 81 -0.02 7.77 -6.29
N LYS A 82 -0.76 8.86 -6.10
CA LYS A 82 -0.67 9.69 -4.88
C LYS A 82 -1.16 8.96 -3.64
N ILE A 83 -2.26 8.21 -3.75
CA ILE A 83 -2.78 7.41 -2.63
C ILE A 83 -1.78 6.32 -2.25
N PHE A 84 -1.22 5.63 -3.25
CA PHE A 84 -0.20 4.62 -3.04
C PHE A 84 1.11 5.21 -2.48
N GLN A 85 1.52 6.41 -2.92
CA GLN A 85 2.66 7.13 -2.36
C GLN A 85 2.42 7.51 -0.89
N MET A 86 1.25 8.06 -0.53
CA MET A 86 0.92 8.35 0.87
C MET A 86 0.93 7.08 1.75
N PHE A 87 0.49 5.94 1.20
CA PHE A 87 0.59 4.64 1.86
C PHE A 87 2.06 4.20 2.05
N GLN A 88 2.91 4.37 1.04
CA GLN A 88 4.34 4.08 1.14
C GLN A 88 5.05 4.99 2.15
N GLU A 89 4.77 6.30 2.13
CA GLU A 89 5.35 7.28 3.05
C GLU A 89 5.01 6.97 4.51
N GLN A 90 3.76 6.59 4.81
CA GLN A 90 3.37 6.18 6.17
C GLN A 90 4.10 4.90 6.64
N ILE A 91 4.34 3.96 5.74
CA ILE A 91 4.94 2.65 6.06
C ILE A 91 6.48 2.71 6.07
N ALA A 92 7.08 3.72 5.43
CA ALA A 92 8.54 3.89 5.36
C ALA A 92 9.20 3.92 6.75
N ALA A 93 8.50 4.45 7.77
CA ALA A 93 8.97 4.51 9.15
C ALA A 93 9.08 3.12 9.82
N GLU A 94 8.24 2.15 9.45
CA GLU A 94 8.29 0.77 9.97
C GLU A 94 7.80 -0.26 8.92
N PRO A 95 8.65 -0.63 7.94
CA PRO A 95 8.25 -1.51 6.83
C PRO A 95 7.92 -2.95 7.26
N GLU A 96 8.35 -3.38 8.46
CA GLU A 96 8.00 -4.70 9.00
C GLU A 96 6.64 -4.69 9.75
N GLN A 97 5.95 -3.55 9.83
CA GLN A 97 4.66 -3.43 10.50
C GLN A 97 3.59 -4.36 9.88
N ILE A 98 3.08 -5.30 10.69
CA ILE A 98 1.96 -6.18 10.32
C ILE A 98 0.58 -5.66 10.78
N ILE A 99 0.53 -4.77 11.78
CA ILE A 99 -0.69 -4.18 12.34
C ILE A 99 -0.43 -2.72 12.71
N ARG A 100 -1.32 -1.80 12.33
CA ARG A 100 -1.36 -0.41 12.83
C ARG A 100 -2.62 -0.18 13.65
N TYR A 101 -2.46 0.21 14.91
CA TYR A 101 -3.56 0.48 15.85
C TYR A 101 -3.79 1.99 16.00
N CYS A 102 -4.99 2.49 15.70
CA CYS A 102 -5.29 3.92 15.76
C CYS A 102 -6.80 4.17 15.99
N ARG A 103 -7.31 3.72 17.14
CA ARG A 103 -8.74 3.75 17.47
C ARG A 103 -9.32 5.17 17.52
N GLY A 104 -10.17 5.50 16.55
CA GLY A 104 -10.81 6.81 16.44
C GLY A 104 -9.83 7.97 16.19
N GLY A 105 -8.62 7.69 15.71
CA GLY A 105 -7.63 8.69 15.32
C GLY A 105 -7.78 9.13 13.87
N GLU A 106 -6.66 9.22 13.15
CA GLU A 106 -6.59 9.75 11.78
C GLU A 106 -7.28 8.87 10.73
N GLY A 107 -7.52 7.59 11.06
CA GLY A 107 -8.18 6.63 10.18
C GLY A 107 -7.23 5.61 9.55
N PRO A 108 -7.78 4.72 8.71
CA PRO A 108 -6.99 3.77 7.93
C PRO A 108 -6.25 4.46 6.78
N ILE A 109 -5.11 3.89 6.39
CA ILE A 109 -4.45 4.18 5.12
C ILE A 109 -4.87 3.13 4.07
N TRP A 110 -4.97 3.57 2.82
CA TRP A 110 -5.49 2.79 1.69
C TRP A 110 -4.41 2.62 0.63
N VAL A 111 -4.35 1.46 -0.02
CA VAL A 111 -3.41 1.19 -1.12
C VAL A 111 -3.87 1.78 -2.45
N SER A 112 -5.17 2.06 -2.59
CA SER A 112 -5.78 2.63 -3.79
C SER A 112 -6.99 3.51 -3.44
N GLY A 113 -7.47 4.30 -4.41
CA GLY A 113 -8.71 5.07 -4.27
C GLY A 113 -9.99 4.25 -4.41
N ASP A 114 -9.87 3.00 -4.86
CA ASP A 114 -10.98 2.09 -5.09
C ASP A 114 -11.37 1.31 -3.84
N ASN A 115 -12.65 0.93 -3.75
CA ASN A 115 -13.16 0.09 -2.65
C ASN A 115 -12.93 0.70 -1.24
N ILE A 116 -12.88 2.03 -1.11
CA ILE A 116 -12.91 2.70 0.18
C ILE A 116 -14.37 2.76 0.67
N PRO A 117 -14.70 2.31 1.90
CA PRO A 117 -16.07 2.32 2.42
C PRO A 117 -16.52 3.74 2.79
N GLU A 118 -17.76 4.09 2.43
CA GLU A 118 -18.42 5.28 2.98
C GLU A 118 -19.00 4.97 4.37
N GLU A 119 -19.29 5.99 5.18
CA GLU A 119 -19.86 5.81 6.53
C GLU A 119 -21.17 4.98 6.55
N LYS A 120 -21.92 4.97 5.44
CA LYS A 120 -23.15 4.19 5.28
C LYS A 120 -22.91 2.69 5.08
N ASP A 121 -21.72 2.30 4.61
CA ASP A 121 -21.37 0.91 4.28
C ASP A 121 -20.90 0.15 5.54
N ILE A 122 -20.51 0.89 6.58
CA ILE A 122 -20.17 0.36 7.90
C ILE A 122 -21.44 0.34 8.80
N PRO A 123 -22.05 -0.83 9.09
CA PRO A 123 -23.24 -0.89 9.93
C PRO A 123 -22.96 -0.54 11.40
N ASN A 124 -23.96 0.00 12.10
CA ASN A 124 -23.93 0.29 13.54
C ASN A 124 -23.78 -0.99 14.40
N CYS A 125 -23.20 -0.90 15.61
CA CYS A 125 -23.27 -1.99 16.61
C CYS A 125 -24.75 -2.32 16.91
N LEU A 126 -25.01 -3.56 17.32
CA LEU A 126 -26.31 -4.04 17.79
C LEU A 126 -26.89 -3.23 18.97
N CYS A 127 -26.09 -2.43 19.69
CA CYS A 127 -26.57 -1.48 20.70
C CYS A 127 -27.14 -0.17 20.13
N GLY A 128 -26.94 0.09 18.83
CA GLY A 128 -27.33 1.33 18.14
C GLY A 128 -26.21 2.37 17.95
N ALA A 129 -25.06 2.19 18.59
CA ALA A 129 -23.89 3.07 18.41
C ALA A 129 -23.22 2.87 17.04
N LYS A 130 -22.55 3.91 16.53
CA LYS A 130 -21.71 3.80 15.33
C LYS A 130 -20.51 2.88 15.61
N ARG A 131 -20.01 2.24 14.54
CA ARG A 131 -18.66 1.66 14.56
C ARG A 131 -17.64 2.70 14.11
N ILE A 132 -16.45 2.64 14.67
CA ILE A 132 -15.30 3.49 14.34
C ILE A 132 -14.12 2.61 13.98
N PHE A 133 -13.20 3.13 13.20
CA PHE A 133 -11.92 2.48 12.93
C PHE A 133 -11.18 2.19 14.26
N GLU A 134 -10.68 0.97 14.41
CA GLU A 134 -9.83 0.58 15.54
C GLU A 134 -8.39 0.28 15.13
N PHE A 135 -8.21 -0.63 14.17
CA PHE A 135 -6.89 -1.01 13.66
C PHE A 135 -6.99 -1.53 12.22
N GLN A 136 -5.84 -1.58 11.55
CA GLN A 136 -5.67 -2.17 10.23
C GLN A 136 -4.60 -3.27 10.28
N ILE A 137 -4.75 -4.27 9.41
CA ILE A 137 -3.78 -5.34 9.17
C ILE A 137 -3.10 -5.06 7.83
N MET A 138 -1.78 -5.01 7.87
CA MET A 138 -0.93 -4.62 6.76
C MET A 138 -0.74 -5.78 5.77
N PRO A 139 -0.42 -5.51 4.50
CA PRO A 139 -0.13 -6.55 3.51
C PRO A 139 1.15 -7.31 3.86
N GLN A 140 2.07 -6.67 4.62
CA GLN A 140 3.30 -7.29 5.12
C GLN A 140 3.07 -8.59 5.90
N LEU A 141 1.91 -8.77 6.54
CA LEU A 141 1.57 -10.02 7.23
C LEU A 141 1.56 -11.23 6.29
N LEU A 142 1.22 -11.05 5.00
CA LEU A 142 1.21 -12.12 3.98
C LEU A 142 2.57 -12.82 3.87
N ASN A 143 3.67 -12.07 4.00
CA ASN A 143 5.04 -12.60 3.96
C ASN A 143 5.34 -13.57 5.12
N HIS A 144 4.56 -13.55 6.20
CA HIS A 144 4.71 -14.44 7.35
C HIS A 144 3.77 -15.66 7.31
N LEU A 145 2.73 -15.65 6.48
CA LEU A 145 1.73 -16.73 6.43
C LEU A 145 2.19 -17.99 5.68
N GLN A 146 3.30 -17.93 4.93
CA GLN A 146 3.92 -19.08 4.22
C GLN A 146 2.95 -19.84 3.29
N VAL A 147 2.10 -19.10 2.57
CA VAL A 147 1.03 -19.66 1.71
C VAL A 147 1.57 -20.03 0.32
N ASP A 148 2.45 -21.03 0.25
CA ASP A 148 3.08 -21.48 -1.01
C ASP A 148 2.14 -22.29 -1.93
N SER A 149 0.84 -22.39 -1.62
CA SER A 149 -0.09 -23.27 -2.35
C SER A 149 -0.88 -22.53 -3.44
N LEU A 150 -0.67 -22.95 -4.70
CA LEU A 150 -1.26 -22.36 -5.92
C LEU A 150 -2.80 -22.47 -6.05
N GLY A 151 -3.49 -22.96 -5.02
CA GLY A 151 -4.95 -23.17 -5.02
C GLY A 151 -5.74 -22.13 -4.22
N GLU A 152 -5.12 -21.52 -3.21
CA GLU A 152 -5.75 -20.53 -2.32
C GLU A 152 -4.75 -19.39 -2.08
N SER A 153 -4.59 -18.51 -3.08
CA SER A 153 -3.79 -17.30 -2.94
C SER A 153 -4.49 -16.31 -2.00
N ILE A 154 -4.03 -16.26 -0.76
CA ILE A 154 -4.44 -15.23 0.20
C ILE A 154 -3.68 -13.94 -0.17
N ASP A 155 -4.42 -12.93 -0.57
CA ASP A 155 -3.90 -11.60 -0.93
C ASP A 155 -4.87 -10.50 -0.48
N TRP A 156 -4.32 -9.36 -0.07
CA TRP A 156 -5.00 -8.12 0.28
C TRP A 156 -4.04 -6.93 0.24
N GLY A 157 -4.57 -5.75 -0.08
CA GLY A 157 -3.85 -4.48 0.07
C GLY A 157 -3.87 -3.98 1.52
N THR A 158 -5.06 -3.96 2.15
CA THR A 158 -5.21 -3.64 3.58
C THR A 158 -6.51 -4.25 4.11
N LEU A 159 -6.52 -4.69 5.37
CA LEU A 159 -7.73 -5.10 6.08
C LEU A 159 -8.02 -4.12 7.20
N VAL A 160 -9.17 -3.45 7.18
CA VAL A 160 -9.54 -2.39 8.12
C VAL A 160 -10.63 -2.88 9.06
N VAL A 161 -10.40 -2.79 10.37
CA VAL A 161 -11.31 -3.28 11.41
C VAL A 161 -12.05 -2.11 12.06
N TYR A 162 -13.38 -2.22 12.10
CA TYR A 162 -14.30 -1.25 12.68
C TYR A 162 -15.05 -1.88 13.86
N THR A 163 -14.96 -1.25 15.02
CA THR A 163 -15.57 -1.73 16.28
C THR A 163 -16.49 -0.68 16.90
N CYS A 164 -17.33 -1.08 17.84
CA CYS A 164 -18.28 -0.18 18.48
C CYS A 164 -17.59 0.99 19.20
N ALA A 165 -18.00 2.22 18.89
CA ALA A 165 -17.52 3.43 19.57
C ALA A 165 -17.70 3.33 21.11
N ASP A 166 -18.90 2.95 21.54
CA ASP A 166 -19.29 2.81 22.95
C ASP A 166 -18.72 1.55 23.64
N ASN A 167 -17.92 0.74 22.95
CA ASN A 167 -17.41 -0.55 23.46
C ASN A 167 -18.53 -1.47 23.98
N CYS A 168 -19.57 -1.66 23.15
CA CYS A 168 -20.72 -2.53 23.47
C CYS A 168 -20.27 -3.96 23.78
N GLY A 169 -20.94 -4.66 24.71
CA GLY A 169 -20.68 -6.09 24.98
C GLY A 169 -20.23 -6.48 26.38
N GLU A 170 -20.64 -5.77 27.44
CA GLU A 170 -20.36 -6.18 28.82
C GLU A 170 -20.80 -7.62 29.11
N GLY A 171 -19.82 -8.50 29.40
CA GLY A 171 -20.04 -9.86 29.91
C GLY A 171 -19.84 -11.01 28.90
N ASN A 172 -18.58 -11.32 28.58
CA ASN A 172 -18.09 -12.58 27.98
C ASN A 172 -18.89 -13.16 26.79
N LYS A 173 -19.53 -12.31 25.98
CA LYS A 173 -20.15 -12.69 24.73
C LYS A 173 -19.36 -12.08 23.59
N TYR A 174 -18.85 -12.93 22.70
CA TYR A 174 -18.32 -12.48 21.43
C TYR A 174 -19.42 -11.75 20.66
N LEU A 175 -19.10 -10.55 20.19
CA LEU A 175 -19.94 -9.77 19.28
C LEU A 175 -19.29 -9.76 17.91
N GLU A 176 -20.12 -9.70 16.86
CA GLU A 176 -19.65 -9.54 15.50
C GLU A 176 -19.30 -8.08 15.25
N GLU A 177 -18.05 -7.83 14.88
CA GLU A 177 -17.53 -6.54 14.42
C GLU A 177 -17.22 -6.60 12.92
N VAL A 178 -16.91 -5.45 12.32
CA VAL A 178 -16.83 -5.32 10.86
C VAL A 178 -15.38 -5.28 10.41
N ILE A 179 -15.05 -6.11 9.42
CA ILE A 179 -13.79 -6.03 8.67
C ILE A 179 -14.09 -5.60 7.24
N TRP A 180 -13.27 -4.69 6.71
CA TRP A 180 -13.30 -4.26 5.33
C TRP A 180 -12.00 -4.65 4.64
N LYS A 181 -12.07 -5.23 3.43
CA LYS A 181 -10.91 -5.68 2.65
C LYS A 181 -10.76 -4.80 1.42
N GLN A 182 -9.61 -4.17 1.27
CA GLN A 182 -9.18 -3.56 0.01
C GLN A 182 -8.09 -4.43 -0.61
N ASP A 183 -8.14 -4.61 -1.93
CA ASP A 183 -7.17 -5.38 -2.72
C ASP A 183 -6.26 -4.46 -3.54
N PHE A 184 -5.05 -4.93 -3.85
CA PHE A 184 -4.07 -4.18 -4.66
C PHE A 184 -4.50 -3.95 -6.11
N SER A 185 -5.51 -4.67 -6.61
CA SER A 185 -6.02 -4.53 -7.97
C SER A 185 -7.54 -4.41 -7.98
N ALA A 186 -8.06 -3.58 -8.89
CA ALA A 186 -9.48 -3.42 -9.17
C ALA A 186 -10.05 -4.60 -9.98
N GLY A 187 -9.85 -5.82 -9.47
CA GLY A 187 -10.40 -7.08 -10.00
C GLY A 187 -9.57 -7.76 -11.10
N SER A 188 -9.46 -9.08 -10.97
CA SER A 188 -9.27 -10.04 -12.07
C SER A 188 -10.50 -10.94 -12.17
#